data_AF-A0A9N7R7I9-F1
#
_entry.id   AF-A0A9N7R7I9-F1
#
_cell.length_a   1.000
_cell.length_b   1.000
_cell.length_c   1.000
_cell.angle_alpha   90.00
_cell.angle_beta   90.00
_cell.angle_gamma   90.00
#
_symmetry.space_group_name_H-M   'P 1'
#
loop_
_entity.id
_entity.type
_entity.pdbx_description
1 polymer ?
#
loop_
_entity_poly.entity_id
_entity_poly.type
_entity_poly.pdbx_seq_one_letter_code
_entity_poly.pdbx_strand_id
1 'polypeptide(L)'
;MGDMERDHGIKLKYDTALRSQNAAYDFIYGDHKKSWELLLAYFHMSMKENPGTSAYIETDKDDVFEYAFISFNASAGFLSYCRPVIVIDGTHLKGKYKGILFVATTNDGNEQIFPLAFGIGDKECHSAWMWFLQKLRSIFGCPENLVIVSDRNPSIKSAMEVVYPEAVHAICSYHLRQNI
;
A
#
# COMPACT_ATOMS: atom_id res chain seq x y z
N MET A 1 3.93 7.98 -31.94
CA MET A 1 4.63 9.29 -31.89
C MET A 1 4.42 10.13 -33.16
N GLY A 2 3.59 9.69 -34.09
CA GLY A 2 3.08 10.53 -35.19
C GLY A 2 1.64 11.00 -34.94
N ASP A 3 1.03 10.62 -33.82
CA ASP A 3 -0.40 10.80 -33.57
C ASP A 3 -0.78 12.28 -33.44
N MET A 4 0.05 13.10 -32.78
CA MET A 4 -0.15 14.56 -32.72
C MET A 4 -0.03 15.26 -34.08
N GLU A 5 0.87 14.78 -34.95
CA GLU A 5 1.03 15.34 -36.30
C GLU A 5 -0.08 14.85 -37.24
N ARG A 6 -0.46 13.58 -37.13
CA ARG A 6 -1.52 12.95 -37.93
C ARG A 6 -2.90 13.48 -37.56
N ASP A 7 -3.21 13.59 -36.28
CA ASP A 7 -4.57 13.83 -35.79
C ASP A 7 -4.82 15.33 -35.53
N HIS A 8 -3.75 16.13 -35.34
CA HIS A 8 -3.84 17.56 -35.04
C HIS A 8 -2.95 18.46 -35.92
N GLY A 9 -2.13 17.92 -36.84
CA GLY A 9 -1.24 18.71 -37.69
C GLY A 9 -0.06 19.36 -36.94
N ILE A 10 0.16 18.99 -35.68
CA ILE A 10 1.18 19.62 -34.82
C ILE A 10 2.45 18.78 -34.84
N LYS A 11 3.50 19.31 -35.47
CA LYS A 11 4.86 18.76 -35.34
C LYS A 11 5.45 19.08 -33.98
N LEU A 12 5.47 18.10 -33.10
CA LEU A 12 6.06 18.24 -31.77
C LEU A 12 7.25 17.30 -31.59
N LYS A 13 8.34 17.80 -31.02
CA LYS A 13 9.47 16.97 -30.60
C LYS A 13 9.09 16.16 -29.35
N TYR A 14 9.64 14.96 -29.21
CA TYR A 14 9.41 14.09 -28.04
C TYR A 14 9.67 14.83 -26.73
N ASP A 15 10.83 15.47 -26.62
CA ASP A 15 11.23 16.20 -25.41
C ASP A 15 10.26 17.33 -25.07
N THR A 16 9.70 18.01 -26.08
CA THR A 16 8.68 19.04 -25.87
C THR A 16 7.39 18.41 -25.36
N ALA A 17 6.94 17.30 -25.95
CA ALA A 17 5.75 16.57 -25.49
C ALA A 17 5.88 16.14 -24.03
N LEU A 18 7.03 15.53 -23.71
CA LEU A 18 7.32 15.03 -22.37
C LEU A 18 7.40 16.16 -21.34
N ARG A 19 8.06 17.28 -21.66
CA ARG A 19 8.13 18.45 -20.77
C ARG A 19 6.76 19.08 -20.55
N SER A 20 5.95 19.23 -21.60
CA SER A 20 4.59 19.77 -21.48
C SER A 20 3.69 18.85 -20.67
N GLN A 21 3.79 17.53 -20.85
CA GLN A 21 3.07 16.55 -20.04
C GLN A 21 3.49 16.61 -18.57
N ASN A 22 4.80 16.63 -18.29
CA ASN A 22 5.30 16.74 -16.91
C ASN A 22 4.88 18.06 -16.26
N ALA A 23 4.93 19.18 -16.98
CA ALA A 23 4.45 20.47 -16.47
C ALA A 23 2.93 20.44 -16.16
N ALA A 24 2.13 19.77 -17.00
CA ALA A 24 0.71 19.58 -16.73
C ALA A 24 0.49 18.68 -15.50
N TYR A 25 1.28 17.62 -15.32
CA TYR A 25 1.21 16.78 -14.12
C TYR A 25 1.59 17.54 -12.86
N ASP A 26 2.68 18.32 -12.89
CA ASP A 26 3.09 19.16 -11.76
C ASP A 26 2.05 20.25 -11.45
N PHE A 27 1.32 20.76 -12.45
CA PHE A 27 0.23 21.71 -12.25
C PHE A 27 -1.01 21.06 -11.60
N ILE A 28 -1.38 19.85 -12.02
CA ILE A 28 -2.59 19.16 -11.54
C ILE A 28 -2.36 18.52 -10.16
N TYR A 29 -1.26 17.79 -10.01
CA TYR A 29 -0.96 16.98 -8.82
C TYR A 29 0.00 17.66 -7.85
N GLY A 30 0.57 18.80 -8.24
CA GLY A 30 1.57 19.49 -7.45
C GLY A 30 2.94 18.82 -7.50
N ASP A 31 3.86 19.34 -6.68
CA ASP A 31 5.20 18.77 -6.56
C ASP A 31 5.14 17.47 -5.76
N HIS A 32 5.36 16.36 -6.46
CA HIS A 32 5.43 15.05 -5.83
C HIS A 32 6.48 14.99 -4.71
N LYS A 33 7.60 15.73 -4.79
CA LYS A 33 8.62 15.76 -3.72
C LYS A 33 8.03 16.35 -2.44
N LYS A 34 7.33 17.48 -2.55
CA LYS A 34 6.62 18.08 -1.41
C LYS A 34 5.56 17.16 -0.83
N SER A 35 4.89 16.37 -1.68
CA SER A 35 3.89 15.39 -1.21
C SER A 35 4.51 14.34 -0.28
N TRP A 36 5.73 13.87 -0.57
CA TRP A 36 6.46 12.96 0.32
C TRP A 36 6.94 13.66 1.59
N GLU A 37 7.41 14.90 1.52
CA GLU A 37 7.75 15.70 2.70
C GLU A 37 6.53 15.90 3.63
N LEU A 38 5.34 16.05 3.05
CA LEU A 38 4.08 16.16 3.79
C LEU A 38 3.63 14.84 4.44
N LEU A 39 4.07 13.68 3.96
CA LEU A 39 3.67 12.38 4.50
C LEU A 39 4.08 12.23 5.98
N LEU A 40 5.29 12.68 6.32
CA LEU A 40 5.80 12.71 7.69
C LEU A 40 4.90 13.57 8.59
N ALA A 41 4.59 14.79 8.13
CA ALA A 41 3.71 15.70 8.86
C ALA A 41 2.29 15.12 9.01
N TYR A 42 1.77 14.48 7.96
CA TYR A 42 0.46 13.83 7.97
C TYR A 42 0.41 12.68 8.98
N PHE A 43 1.43 11.83 9.03
CA PHE A 43 1.50 10.71 9.99
C PHE A 43 1.61 11.23 11.43
N HIS A 44 2.47 12.23 11.64
CA HIS A 44 2.60 12.89 12.93
C HIS A 44 1.27 13.48 13.41
N MET A 45 0.60 14.26 12.56
CA MET A 45 -0.69 14.87 12.90
C MET A 45 -1.79 13.82 13.06
N SER A 46 -1.79 12.74 12.27
CA SER A 46 -2.74 11.64 12.43
C SER A 46 -2.63 10.97 13.79
N MET A 47 -1.40 10.73 14.28
CA MET A 47 -1.19 10.17 15.62
C MET A 47 -1.58 11.16 16.74
N LYS A 48 -1.34 12.45 16.52
CA LYS A 48 -1.67 13.51 17.48
C LYS A 48 -3.17 13.76 17.61
N GLU A 49 -3.86 13.92 16.50
CA GLU A 49 -5.28 14.29 16.45
C GLU A 49 -6.21 13.07 16.56
N ASN A 50 -5.71 11.86 16.28
CA ASN A 50 -6.42 10.61 16.48
C ASN A 50 -5.60 9.63 17.35
N PRO A 51 -5.59 9.84 18.69
CA PRO A 51 -4.85 9.00 19.63
C PRO A 51 -5.17 7.51 19.47
N GLY A 52 -4.14 6.67 19.47
CA GLY A 52 -4.25 5.22 19.19
C GLY A 52 -3.98 4.85 17.72
N THR A 53 -3.91 5.83 16.82
CA THR A 53 -3.37 5.63 15.48
C THR A 53 -1.90 5.25 15.58
N SER A 54 -1.50 4.20 14.87
CA SER A 54 -0.11 3.73 14.78
C SER A 54 0.43 4.02 13.40
N ALA A 55 1.54 4.74 13.32
CA ALA A 55 2.19 5.06 12.05
C ALA A 55 3.70 4.83 12.14
N TYR A 56 4.28 4.27 11.09
CA TYR A 56 5.72 3.97 11.00
C TYR A 56 6.26 4.46 9.66
N ILE A 57 7.45 5.04 9.68
CA ILE A 57 8.20 5.42 8.49
C ILE A 57 9.61 4.87 8.64
N GLU A 58 10.11 4.24 7.58
CA GLU A 58 11.47 3.72 7.48
C GLU A 58 12.21 4.45 6.37
N THR A 59 13.46 4.79 6.66
CA THR A 59 14.39 5.38 5.72
C THR A 59 15.59 4.46 5.57
N ASP A 60 16.23 4.51 4.41
CA ASP A 60 17.50 3.84 4.19
C ASP A 60 18.65 4.53 4.93
N LYS A 61 19.89 4.07 4.67
CA LYS A 61 21.10 4.59 5.31
C LYS A 61 21.45 6.02 4.93
N ASP A 62 20.89 6.52 3.83
CA ASP A 62 21.10 7.86 3.31
C ASP A 62 19.92 8.79 3.65
N ASP A 63 19.09 8.40 4.63
CA ASP A 63 17.87 9.09 5.07
C ASP A 63 16.82 9.26 3.95
N VAL A 64 16.83 8.37 2.96
CA VAL A 64 15.83 8.34 1.88
C VAL A 64 14.66 7.45 2.29
N PHE A 65 13.44 7.93 2.07
CA PHE A 65 12.22 7.18 2.33
C PHE A 65 12.23 5.80 1.66
N GLU A 66 11.94 4.75 2.43
CA GLU A 66 11.87 3.37 1.95
C GLU A 66 10.47 2.78 2.16
N TYR A 67 9.94 2.85 3.39
CA TYR A 67 8.64 2.29 3.75
C TYR A 67 7.78 3.23 4.59
N ALA A 68 6.46 3.16 4.44
CA ALA A 68 5.50 3.77 5.36
C ALA A 68 4.39 2.79 5.72
N PHE A 69 3.83 2.94 6.91
CA PHE A 69 2.70 2.18 7.40
C PHE A 69 1.82 3.10 8.25
N ILE A 70 0.50 2.96 8.11
CA ILE A 70 -0.47 3.59 9.02
C ILE A 70 -1.66 2.67 9.28
N SER A 71 -2.06 2.60 10.54
CA SER A 71 -3.30 1.97 11.01
C SER A 71 -3.99 2.94 11.95
N PHE A 72 -5.23 3.32 11.63
CA PHE A 72 -6.00 4.24 12.46
C PHE A 72 -6.50 3.56 13.73
N ASN A 73 -6.75 4.34 14.80
CA ASN A 73 -7.27 3.82 16.05
C ASN A 73 -8.59 3.03 15.87
N ALA A 74 -9.44 3.47 14.94
CA ALA A 74 -10.69 2.79 14.61
C ALA A 74 -10.47 1.32 14.23
N SER A 75 -9.34 1.00 13.58
CA SER A 75 -9.01 -0.36 13.16
C SER A 75 -8.87 -1.35 14.32
N ALA A 76 -8.62 -0.88 15.55
CA ALA A 76 -8.57 -1.71 16.75
C ALA A 76 -9.87 -2.51 16.99
N GLY A 77 -10.99 -2.05 16.43
CA GLY A 77 -12.26 -2.78 16.42
C GLY A 77 -12.20 -4.17 15.76
N PHE A 78 -11.19 -4.46 14.95
CA PHE A 78 -10.94 -5.78 14.35
C PHE A 78 -11.06 -6.92 15.37
N LEU A 79 -10.39 -6.77 16.51
CA LEU A 79 -10.27 -7.82 17.52
C LEU A 79 -11.59 -8.13 18.24
N SER A 80 -12.58 -7.22 18.15
CA SER A 80 -13.84 -7.33 18.88
C SER A 80 -15.06 -7.55 17.98
N TYR A 81 -15.03 -7.02 16.75
CA TYR A 81 -16.23 -6.87 15.93
C TYR A 81 -16.11 -7.44 14.50
N CYS A 82 -14.92 -7.88 14.11
CA CYS A 82 -14.68 -8.42 12.78
C CYS A 82 -14.47 -9.93 12.80
N ARG A 83 -14.66 -10.55 11.64
CA ARG A 83 -14.28 -11.96 11.45
C ARG A 83 -12.75 -12.06 11.50
N PRO A 84 -12.16 -13.16 12.01
CA PRO A 84 -10.70 -13.36 12.04
C PRO A 84 -10.17 -13.69 10.64
N VAL A 85 -10.45 -12.84 9.66
CA VAL A 85 -10.03 -12.96 8.27
C VAL A 85 -9.42 -11.64 7.85
N ILE A 86 -8.17 -11.64 7.44
CA ILE A 86 -7.49 -10.48 6.88
C ILE A 86 -7.26 -10.72 5.40
N VAL A 87 -7.69 -9.80 4.55
CA VAL A 87 -7.36 -9.80 3.12
C VAL A 87 -6.28 -8.76 2.90
N ILE A 88 -5.15 -9.19 2.33
CA ILE A 88 -4.04 -8.32 1.95
C ILE A 88 -3.88 -8.27 0.44
N ASP A 89 -3.53 -7.09 -0.07
CA ASP A 89 -3.22 -6.89 -1.48
C ASP A 89 -2.17 -5.80 -1.67
N GLY A 90 -1.47 -5.85 -2.80
CA GLY A 90 -0.47 -4.88 -3.23
C GLY A 90 -0.84 -4.32 -4.59
N THR A 91 -0.87 -3.00 -4.74
CA THR A 91 -1.11 -2.36 -6.03
C THR A 91 -0.05 -1.35 -6.38
N HIS A 92 0.26 -1.22 -7.67
CA HIS A 92 1.29 -0.30 -8.14
C HIS A 92 0.81 1.15 -8.02
N LEU A 93 1.57 1.96 -7.30
CA LEU A 93 1.36 3.41 -7.26
C LEU A 93 1.60 4.00 -8.64
N LYS A 94 0.65 4.83 -9.09
CA LYS A 94 0.74 5.58 -10.33
C LYS A 94 1.28 6.98 -10.03
N GLY A 95 2.35 7.38 -10.71
CA GLY A 95 2.94 8.70 -10.55
C GLY A 95 4.42 8.72 -10.87
N LYS A 96 5.06 9.86 -10.62
CA LYS A 96 6.51 10.05 -10.80
C LYS A 96 7.33 9.10 -9.92
N TYR A 97 6.88 8.92 -8.68
CA TYR A 97 7.46 7.98 -7.74
C TYR A 97 6.66 6.68 -7.81
N LYS A 98 7.28 5.67 -8.43
CA LYS A 98 6.74 4.31 -8.44
C LYS A 98 6.83 3.72 -7.04
N GLY A 99 6.07 2.67 -6.80
CA GLY A 99 6.06 1.96 -5.53
C GLY A 99 4.86 1.03 -5.46
N ILE A 100 4.68 0.40 -4.31
CA ILE A 100 3.55 -0.46 -4.01
C ILE A 100 2.78 0.15 -2.85
N LEU A 101 1.46 0.25 -3.03
CA LEU A 101 0.51 0.48 -1.94
C LEU A 101 0.04 -0.89 -1.46
N PHE A 102 0.45 -1.24 -0.24
CA PHE A 102 -0.06 -2.39 0.50
C PHE A 102 -1.34 -2.00 1.22
N VAL A 103 -2.33 -2.89 1.21
CA VAL A 103 -3.61 -2.68 1.89
C VAL A 103 -3.95 -3.94 2.67
N ALA A 104 -4.34 -3.77 3.93
CA ALA A 104 -4.94 -4.82 4.74
C ALA A 104 -6.38 -4.44 5.09
N THR A 105 -7.31 -5.34 4.82
CA THR A 105 -8.73 -5.20 5.12
C THR A 105 -9.26 -6.45 5.80
N THR A 106 -10.45 -6.36 6.38
CA THR A 106 -11.21 -7.48 6.91
C THR A 106 -12.69 -7.29 6.56
N ASN A 107 -13.53 -8.26 6.92
CA ASN A 107 -14.98 -8.08 6.90
C ASN A 107 -15.49 -7.97 8.34
N ASP A 108 -16.28 -6.94 8.59
CA ASP A 108 -16.95 -6.77 9.88
C ASP A 108 -18.10 -7.79 10.06
N GLY A 109 -18.76 -7.74 11.22
CA GLY A 109 -19.93 -8.57 11.51
C GLY A 109 -21.13 -8.34 10.58
N ASN A 110 -21.12 -7.25 9.81
CA ASN A 110 -22.14 -6.89 8.82
C ASN A 110 -21.66 -7.16 7.36
N GLU A 111 -20.58 -7.92 7.19
CA GLU A 111 -20.01 -8.29 5.89
C GLU A 111 -19.53 -7.09 5.06
N GLN A 112 -19.28 -5.95 5.69
CA GLN A 112 -18.71 -4.78 5.05
C GLN A 112 -17.19 -4.82 5.09
N ILE A 113 -16.56 -4.28 4.05
CA ILE A 113 -15.10 -4.12 4.00
C ILE A 113 -14.70 -3.11 5.08
N PHE A 114 -13.90 -3.58 6.02
CA PHE A 114 -13.37 -2.79 7.11
C PHE A 114 -11.84 -2.63 6.94
N PRO A 115 -11.34 -1.42 6.66
CA PRO A 115 -9.91 -1.18 6.50
C PRO A 115 -9.14 -1.38 7.81
N LEU A 116 -8.01 -2.09 7.75
CA LEU A 116 -7.12 -2.28 8.91
C LEU A 116 -5.92 -1.36 8.84
N ALA A 117 -5.16 -1.44 7.75
CA ALA A 117 -3.93 -0.69 7.59
C ALA A 117 -3.59 -0.44 6.13
N PHE A 118 -2.77 0.58 5.91
CA PHE A 118 -2.16 0.93 4.64
C PHE A 118 -0.65 0.95 4.78
N GLY A 119 0.04 0.50 3.74
CA GLY A 119 1.50 0.52 3.68
C GLY A 119 1.98 1.02 2.32
N ILE A 120 3.17 1.58 2.30
CA ILE A 120 3.85 2.02 1.09
C ILE A 120 5.24 1.38 1.11
N GLY A 121 5.66 0.81 -0.01
CA GLY A 121 7.03 0.39 -0.20
C GLY A 121 7.55 0.59 -1.61
N ASP A 122 8.83 0.34 -1.78
CA ASP A 122 9.55 0.54 -3.03
C ASP A 122 9.12 -0.45 -4.13
N LYS A 123 8.95 -1.73 -3.76
CA LYS A 123 8.72 -2.86 -4.67
C LYS A 123 7.92 -3.97 -3.99
N GLU A 124 7.28 -4.78 -4.82
CA GLU A 124 6.56 -5.97 -4.35
C GLU A 124 7.56 -7.12 -4.16
N CYS A 125 8.28 -7.09 -3.05
CA CYS A 125 9.32 -8.06 -2.73
C CYS A 125 9.13 -8.65 -1.33
N HIS A 126 9.88 -9.72 -1.03
CA HIS A 126 9.79 -10.42 0.24
C HIS A 126 10.05 -9.49 1.44
N SER A 127 11.06 -8.62 1.34
CA SER A 127 11.43 -7.69 2.42
C SER A 127 10.31 -6.68 2.70
N ALA A 128 9.72 -6.09 1.65
CA ALA A 128 8.63 -5.13 1.79
C ALA A 128 7.37 -5.77 2.39
N TRP A 129 7.00 -6.97 1.92
CA TRP A 129 5.89 -7.74 2.50
C TRP A 129 6.15 -8.14 3.95
N MET A 130 7.35 -8.63 4.26
CA MET A 130 7.74 -9.00 5.61
C MET A 130 7.65 -7.80 6.54
N TRP A 131 8.17 -6.65 6.14
CA TRP A 131 8.08 -5.41 6.91
C TRP A 131 6.63 -5.00 7.18
N PHE A 132 5.79 -4.95 6.12
CA PHE A 132 4.38 -4.59 6.25
C PHE A 132 3.63 -5.53 7.19
N LEU A 133 3.83 -6.84 7.02
CA LEU A 133 3.18 -7.86 7.85
C LEU A 133 3.66 -7.80 9.30
N GLN A 134 4.93 -7.48 9.56
CA GLN A 134 5.45 -7.31 10.91
C GLN A 134 4.79 -6.12 11.62
N LYS A 135 4.61 -4.98 10.93
CA LYS A 135 3.87 -3.83 11.49
C LYS A 135 2.41 -4.19 11.75
N LEU A 136 1.77 -4.89 10.81
CA LEU A 136 0.40 -5.38 10.98
C LEU A 136 0.27 -6.30 12.22
N ARG A 137 1.19 -7.27 12.37
CA ARG A 137 1.21 -8.21 13.50
C ARG A 137 1.48 -7.49 14.81
N SER A 138 2.30 -6.46 14.81
CA SER A 138 2.61 -5.70 16.02
C SER A 138 1.39 -4.99 16.62
N ILE A 139 0.38 -4.69 15.78
CA ILE A 139 -0.84 -3.99 16.19
C ILE A 139 -1.96 -4.97 16.50
N PHE A 140 -2.21 -5.92 15.59
CA PHE A 140 -3.37 -6.81 15.67
C PHE A 140 -3.05 -8.20 16.23
N GLY A 141 -1.77 -8.51 16.45
CA GLY A 141 -1.34 -9.85 16.87
C GLY A 141 -1.71 -10.92 15.84
N CYS A 142 -1.93 -12.14 16.34
CA CYS A 142 -2.45 -13.26 15.57
C CYS A 142 -3.58 -13.92 16.38
N PRO A 143 -4.83 -13.43 16.29
CA PRO A 143 -5.96 -14.03 17.00
C PRO A 143 -6.17 -15.49 16.60
N GLU A 144 -6.82 -16.25 17.48
CA GLU A 144 -7.13 -17.65 17.20
C GLU A 144 -7.98 -17.79 15.93
N ASN A 145 -7.68 -18.81 15.11
CA ASN A 145 -8.34 -19.07 13.84
C ASN A 145 -8.18 -17.95 12.79
N LEU A 146 -7.14 -17.12 12.91
CA LEU A 146 -6.83 -16.12 11.89
C LEU A 146 -6.58 -16.78 10.53
N VAL A 147 -7.32 -16.34 9.52
CA VAL A 147 -7.07 -16.64 8.11
C VAL A 147 -6.56 -15.39 7.42
N ILE A 148 -5.44 -15.48 6.71
CA ILE A 148 -4.97 -14.40 5.85
C ILE A 148 -5.12 -14.81 4.39
N VAL A 149 -5.81 -13.98 3.60
CA VAL A 149 -6.07 -14.18 2.18
C VAL A 149 -5.23 -13.20 1.37
N SER A 150 -4.50 -13.68 0.36
CA SER A 150 -3.69 -12.83 -0.51
C SER A 150 -3.69 -13.32 -1.97
N ASP A 151 -3.06 -12.57 -2.87
CA ASP A 151 -2.63 -13.10 -4.17
C ASP A 151 -1.58 -14.23 -4.00
N ARG A 152 -1.37 -15.02 -5.05
CA ARG A 152 -0.41 -16.13 -5.16
C ARG A 152 1.04 -15.66 -5.35
N ASN A 153 1.36 -14.40 -5.06
CA ASN A 153 2.73 -13.92 -5.17
C ASN A 153 3.65 -14.70 -4.20
N PRO A 154 4.73 -15.36 -4.69
CA PRO A 154 5.64 -16.13 -3.84
C PRO A 154 6.29 -15.32 -2.72
N SER A 155 6.49 -14.02 -2.93
CA SER A 155 7.06 -13.13 -1.91
C SER A 155 6.14 -12.92 -0.71
N ILE A 156 4.81 -12.90 -0.93
CA ILE A 156 3.81 -12.84 0.14
C ILE A 156 3.86 -14.14 0.93
N LYS A 157 3.82 -15.28 0.23
CA LYS A 157 3.81 -16.60 0.87
C LYS A 157 5.02 -16.78 1.79
N SER A 158 6.23 -16.47 1.30
CA SER A 158 7.43 -16.63 2.11
C SER A 158 7.48 -15.64 3.29
N ALA A 159 6.96 -14.42 3.15
CA ALA A 159 6.86 -13.48 4.25
C ALA A 159 5.82 -13.96 5.30
N MET A 160 4.69 -14.50 4.85
CA MET A 160 3.64 -15.06 5.69
C MET A 160 4.14 -16.25 6.52
N GLU A 161 4.90 -17.18 5.93
CA GLU A 161 5.48 -18.32 6.64
C GLU A 161 6.40 -17.91 7.81
N VAL A 162 7.01 -16.73 7.71
CA VAL A 162 7.88 -16.19 8.78
C VAL A 162 7.09 -15.36 9.79
N VAL A 163 6.21 -14.47 9.31
CA VAL A 163 5.55 -13.47 10.17
C VAL A 163 4.27 -14.01 10.81
N TYR A 164 3.58 -14.97 10.21
CA TYR A 164 2.33 -15.57 10.70
C TYR A 164 2.34 -17.11 10.53
N PRO A 165 3.30 -17.84 11.12
CA PRO A 165 3.35 -19.30 11.00
C PRO A 165 2.11 -20.00 11.59
N GLU A 166 1.36 -19.34 12.47
CA GLU A 166 0.17 -19.86 13.14
C GLU A 166 -1.13 -19.61 12.36
N ALA A 167 -1.13 -18.64 11.44
CA ALA A 167 -2.32 -18.28 10.67
C ALA A 167 -2.48 -19.20 9.46
N VAL A 168 -3.73 -19.44 9.06
CA VAL A 168 -4.00 -20.14 7.80
C VAL A 168 -3.81 -19.17 6.65
N HIS A 169 -2.91 -19.48 5.72
CA HIS A 169 -2.75 -18.72 4.47
C HIS A 169 -3.65 -19.29 3.37
N ALA A 170 -4.54 -18.46 2.84
CA ALA A 170 -5.44 -18.79 1.74
C ALA A 170 -5.15 -17.92 0.51
N ILE A 171 -5.43 -18.46 -0.67
CA ILE A 171 -5.26 -17.76 -1.95
C ILE A 171 -6.59 -17.12 -2.35
N CYS A 172 -6.56 -15.85 -2.73
CA CYS A 172 -7.71 -15.11 -3.22
C CYS A 172 -8.26 -15.76 -4.49
N SER A 173 -9.54 -16.16 -4.46
CA SER A 173 -10.19 -16.83 -5.60
C SER A 173 -10.36 -15.92 -6.82
N TYR A 174 -10.50 -14.61 -6.61
CA TYR A 174 -10.56 -13.62 -7.67
C TYR A 174 -9.22 -13.55 -8.42
N HIS A 175 -8.12 -13.36 -7.70
CA HIS A 175 -6.78 -13.36 -8.30
C HIS A 175 -6.41 -14.71 -8.91
N LEU A 176 -6.82 -15.82 -8.28
CA LEU A 176 -6.65 -17.15 -8.86
C LEU A 176 -7.35 -17.27 -10.22
N ARG A 177 -8.52 -16.66 -10.43
CA ARG A 177 -9.22 -16.69 -11.73
C ARG A 177 -8.58 -15.77 -12.76
N GLN A 178 -8.07 -14.60 -12.35
CA GLN A 178 -7.50 -13.62 -13.27
C GLN A 178 -6.06 -13.94 -13.69
N ASN A 179 -5.33 -14.68 -12.86
CA ASN A 179 -3.93 -15.07 -13.09
C ASN A 179 -3.79 -16.49 -13.69
N ILE A 180 -4.86 -17.07 -14.25
CA ILE A 180 -4.83 -18.31 -15.05
C ILE A 180 -4.62 -17.98 -16.53
#